data_AF-A0A7S4RGD7-F1
#
_entry.id   AF-A0A7S4RGD7-F1
#
_cell.length_a   1.000
_cell.length_b   1.000
_cell.length_c   1.000
_cell.angle_alpha   90.00
_cell.angle_beta   90.00
_cell.angle_gamma   90.00
#
_symmetry.space_group_name_H-M   'P 1'
#
loop_
_entity.id
_entity.type
_entity.pdbx_description
1 polymer ?
#
loop_
_entity_poly.entity_id
_entity_poly.type
_entity_poly.pdbx_seq_one_letter_code
_entity_poly.pdbx_strand_id
1 'polypeptide(L)'
;SSGFSVVAQVRSSSTCGIPRGWVWRWVFVRGTQILVSNLAETTTAVSTGIEVSTADFPSDQIDQGKEYRYVLLRADNASQMAGLGAYTTLAEVAAAGIELSAESLPFISNRVPSSGQVVLLPLRGEAVRTSFSVITQFWYDEDVSTLEYAFYRFPLPSWSTLQDDGSGGLVVQPALGSLGIEWTNVNSDRYWPKLGGVALRTWDPKSDFLDVAQAPGSYFTVVRARDHFGRIGEVFAPGPFVTQVVAALTLPNVTAMLDAALVTNDDDHIMTTVDSIARSFDRIVEQRQEAMSAIVESLTLSTAMLNTRPEGVEKLAMAVEAIVEYSNETMTYGVLDTTIKVMADVLDLARTDTINLGTNSVSEQSAQAFLRSIVAVNPGSEERVQRVLDNTTTKSIAQRVENLVSRLGANALLAMPVGTNYSLSAVGDANSTITLRVYRFTLQDSAANGITVDGIQVPGDAVQNFEAADQVNGF
;
A
#
# COMPACT_ATOMS: atom_id res chain seq x y z
N SER A 1 16.88 22.37 -11.79
CA SER A 1 16.02 22.88 -10.71
C SER A 1 15.40 24.18 -11.17
N SER A 2 14.11 24.21 -11.44
CA SER A 2 13.37 25.47 -11.56
C SER A 2 13.41 26.13 -10.18
N GLY A 3 14.19 27.20 -10.04
CA GLY A 3 14.39 27.88 -8.76
C GLY A 3 13.07 28.46 -8.24
N PHE A 4 12.74 28.16 -6.99
CA PHE A 4 11.66 28.83 -6.27
C PHE A 4 11.94 30.34 -6.20
N SER A 5 10.92 31.16 -6.49
CA SER A 5 11.00 32.62 -6.38
C SER A 5 9.62 33.19 -6.09
N VAL A 6 9.54 34.10 -5.12
CA VAL A 6 8.35 34.90 -4.83
C VAL A 6 8.56 36.28 -5.41
N VAL A 7 7.58 36.78 -6.17
CA VAL A 7 7.71 38.02 -6.94
C VAL A 7 6.50 38.91 -6.73
N ALA A 8 6.74 40.19 -6.46
CA ALA A 8 5.73 41.23 -6.47
C ALA A 8 6.12 42.32 -7.48
N GLN A 9 5.15 42.76 -8.29
CA GLN A 9 5.33 43.87 -9.22
C GLN A 9 4.67 45.13 -8.65
N VAL A 10 5.49 46.13 -8.33
CA VAL A 10 5.02 47.44 -7.92
C VAL A 10 4.96 48.33 -9.16
N ARG A 11 3.74 48.66 -9.58
CA ARG A 11 3.50 49.47 -10.76
C ARG A 11 3.62 50.95 -10.43
N SER A 12 4.21 51.70 -11.35
CA SER A 12 4.30 53.15 -11.34
C SER A 12 3.53 53.71 -12.54
N SER A 13 3.00 54.92 -12.40
CA SER A 13 2.40 55.67 -13.50
C SER A 13 2.94 57.10 -13.53
N SER A 14 2.63 57.84 -14.59
CA SER A 14 2.98 59.27 -14.70
C SER A 14 2.32 60.14 -13.63
N THR A 15 1.24 59.68 -13.01
CA THR A 15 0.50 60.38 -11.94
C THR A 15 0.77 59.82 -10.55
N CYS A 16 1.37 58.62 -10.44
CA CYS A 16 1.72 57.95 -9.20
C CYS A 16 3.08 57.25 -9.37
N GLY A 17 4.15 58.03 -9.19
CA GLY A 17 5.52 57.51 -9.24
C GLY A 17 5.88 56.79 -7.94
N ILE A 18 6.82 55.84 -8.01
CA ILE A 18 7.38 55.17 -6.83
C ILE A 18 8.43 56.10 -6.22
N PRO A 19 8.24 56.61 -4.98
CA PRO A 19 9.23 57.46 -4.33
C PRO A 19 10.58 56.78 -4.18
N ARG A 20 11.66 57.50 -4.48
CA ARG A 20 13.04 56.98 -4.39
C ARG A 20 13.49 56.61 -2.96
N GLY A 21 12.80 57.12 -1.95
CA GLY A 21 13.08 56.81 -0.55
C GLY A 21 12.50 55.48 -0.09
N TRP A 22 11.56 54.91 -0.83
CA TRP A 22 10.88 53.68 -0.41
C TRP A 22 11.82 52.50 -0.37
N VAL A 23 11.70 51.73 0.71
CA VAL A 23 12.46 50.51 0.95
C VAL A 23 11.49 49.36 1.09
N TRP A 24 11.83 48.25 0.44
CA TRP A 24 11.01 47.04 0.39
C TRP A 24 11.70 45.92 1.15
N ARG A 25 10.92 45.02 1.74
CA ARG A 25 11.44 43.82 2.40
C ARG A 25 10.42 42.70 2.30
N TRP A 26 10.87 41.52 1.90
CA TRP A 26 10.08 40.31 2.07
C TRP A 26 10.23 39.79 3.50
N VAL A 27 9.12 39.42 4.12
CA VAL A 27 9.12 38.70 5.40
C VAL A 27 8.35 37.41 5.26
N PHE A 28 8.75 36.44 6.07
CA PHE A 28 8.09 35.16 6.18
C PHE A 28 7.25 35.13 7.45
N VAL A 29 5.97 34.78 7.32
CA VAL A 29 4.97 34.92 8.38
C VAL A 29 4.31 33.57 8.64
N ARG A 30 4.13 33.22 9.91
CA ARG A 30 3.36 32.04 10.37
C ARG A 30 1.95 32.47 10.77
N GLY A 31 0.95 31.75 10.29
CA GLY A 31 -0.46 32.10 10.38
C GLY A 31 -0.74 33.44 9.71
N THR A 32 -1.42 34.33 10.44
CA THR A 32 -1.79 35.66 9.94
C THR A 32 -0.91 36.80 10.45
N GLN A 33 -0.06 36.58 11.46
CA GLN A 33 0.60 37.70 12.15
C GLN A 33 2.02 37.46 12.64
N ILE A 34 2.47 36.22 12.86
CA ILE A 34 3.76 35.99 13.54
C ILE A 34 4.89 36.11 12.53
N LEU A 35 5.80 37.06 12.73
CA LEU A 35 6.99 37.25 11.90
C LEU A 35 8.02 36.19 12.26
N VAL A 36 8.38 35.36 11.27
CA VAL A 36 9.32 34.25 11.42
C VAL A 36 10.71 34.69 10.97
N SER A 37 10.79 35.34 9.82
CA SER A 37 12.07 35.69 9.21
C SER A 37 12.01 36.93 8.34
N ASN A 38 13.15 37.62 8.24
CA ASN A 38 13.40 38.66 7.26
C ASN A 38 14.18 38.05 6.10
N LEU A 39 13.70 38.25 4.88
CA LEU A 39 14.23 37.61 3.70
C LEU A 39 15.08 38.60 2.89
N ALA A 40 16.12 38.10 2.23
CA ALA A 40 16.87 38.87 1.26
C ALA A 40 16.02 39.10 0.01
N GLU A 41 15.91 40.35 -0.40
CA GLU A 41 15.17 40.77 -1.58
C GLU A 41 16.11 41.23 -2.70
N THR A 42 15.67 41.01 -3.93
CA THR A 42 16.22 41.64 -5.13
C THR A 42 15.19 42.61 -5.67
N THR A 43 15.59 43.86 -5.91
CA THR A 43 14.74 44.87 -6.56
C THR A 43 15.28 45.17 -7.95
N THR A 44 14.46 44.94 -8.97
CA THR A 44 14.82 45.15 -10.38
C THR A 44 13.87 46.17 -11.01
N ALA A 45 14.40 47.14 -11.76
CA ALA A 45 13.57 48.06 -12.53
C ALA A 45 12.93 47.32 -13.71
N VAL A 46 11.64 47.53 -13.93
CA VAL A 46 10.88 46.99 -15.06
C VAL A 46 10.19 48.12 -15.82
N SER A 47 9.71 47.85 -17.04
CA SER A 47 9.17 48.88 -17.95
C SER A 47 8.02 49.72 -17.36
N THR A 48 7.32 49.20 -16.35
CA THR A 48 6.16 49.86 -15.72
C THR A 48 6.35 50.14 -14.23
N GLY A 49 7.55 49.95 -13.67
CA GLY A 49 7.79 50.15 -12.24
C GLY A 49 8.99 49.37 -11.73
N ILE A 50 8.82 48.65 -10.61
CA ILE A 50 9.85 47.76 -10.05
C ILE A 50 9.27 46.38 -9.78
N GLU A 51 10.15 45.39 -9.83
CA GLU A 51 9.90 44.04 -9.37
C GLU A 51 10.71 43.81 -8.08
N VAL A 52 10.04 43.36 -7.03
CA VAL A 52 10.68 42.97 -5.77
C VAL A 52 10.50 41.47 -5.61
N SER A 53 11.60 40.74 -5.58
CA SER A 53 11.59 39.28 -5.50
C SER A 53 12.46 38.75 -4.37
N THR A 54 12.18 37.54 -3.92
CA THR A 54 13.06 36.78 -3.02
C THR A 54 13.12 35.33 -3.48
N ALA A 55 14.30 34.73 -3.39
CA ALA A 55 14.51 33.30 -3.56
C ALA A 55 14.67 32.59 -2.21
N ASP A 56 14.65 33.34 -1.11
CA ASP A 56 14.85 32.80 0.23
C ASP A 56 13.61 32.02 0.68
N PHE A 57 13.86 30.83 1.19
CA PHE A 57 12.85 29.98 1.82
C PHE A 57 13.45 29.48 3.15
N PRO A 58 13.01 30.00 4.32
CA PRO A 58 13.62 29.70 5.61
C PRO A 58 13.18 28.31 6.12
N SER A 59 13.61 27.26 5.43
CA SER A 59 13.13 25.89 5.64
C SER A 59 13.33 25.37 7.06
N ASP A 60 14.35 25.86 7.77
CA ASP A 60 14.74 25.52 9.13
C ASP A 60 13.89 26.21 10.21
N GLN A 61 13.14 27.26 9.85
CA GLN A 61 12.31 28.05 10.76
C GLN A 61 10.81 27.74 10.60
N ILE A 62 10.51 26.67 9.85
CA ILE A 62 9.17 26.23 9.56
C ILE A 62 8.81 25.08 10.50
N ASP A 63 7.82 25.33 11.35
CA ASP A 63 7.09 24.29 12.05
C ASP A 63 6.12 23.58 11.10
N GLN A 64 6.11 22.25 11.17
CA GLN A 64 5.26 21.36 10.40
C GLN A 64 3.77 21.55 10.76
N GLY A 65 2.86 21.43 9.79
CA GLY A 65 1.41 21.60 9.96
C GLY A 65 0.94 23.04 10.17
N LYS A 66 1.84 24.03 10.19
CA LYS A 66 1.47 25.44 10.32
C LYS A 66 1.30 26.10 8.96
N GLU A 67 0.36 27.05 8.91
CA GLU A 67 0.18 27.92 7.75
C GLU A 67 1.28 28.98 7.72
N TYR A 68 1.83 29.26 6.53
CA TYR A 68 2.80 30.30 6.27
C TYR A 68 2.40 31.12 5.05
N ARG A 69 2.93 32.33 4.97
CA ARG A 69 2.79 33.21 3.81
C ARG A 69 3.99 34.15 3.70
N TYR A 70 4.22 34.64 2.50
CA TYR A 70 5.17 35.72 2.23
C TYR A 70 4.43 37.05 2.27
N VAL A 71 5.03 38.03 2.94
CA VAL A 71 4.49 39.38 3.03
C VAL A 71 5.53 40.38 2.55
N LEU A 72 5.14 41.26 1.65
CA LEU A 72 5.96 42.37 1.19
C LEU A 72 5.66 43.60 2.04
N LEU A 73 6.69 44.09 2.73
CA LEU A 73 6.65 45.29 3.54
C LEU A 73 7.24 46.48 2.78
N ARG A 74 6.72 47.68 3.07
CA ARG A 74 7.22 48.98 2.57
C ARG A 74 7.48 49.92 3.74
N ALA A 75 8.62 50.61 3.72
CA ALA A 75 8.90 51.75 4.58
C ALA A 75 9.30 52.97 3.74
N ASP A 76 9.17 54.17 4.32
CA ASP A 76 9.47 55.41 3.60
C ASP A 76 10.97 55.72 3.52
N ASN A 77 11.78 55.02 4.33
CA ASN A 77 13.24 55.13 4.35
C ASN A 77 13.89 53.90 4.99
N ALA A 78 15.20 53.74 4.78
CA ALA A 78 15.98 52.62 5.28
C ALA A 78 16.06 52.55 6.82
N SER A 79 16.12 53.70 7.50
CA SER A 79 16.22 53.75 8.97
C SER A 79 15.00 53.15 9.65
N GLN A 80 13.82 53.35 9.07
CA GLN A 80 12.57 52.77 9.56
C GLN A 80 12.55 51.24 9.37
N MET A 81 13.07 50.74 8.25
CA MET A 81 13.16 49.30 7.96
C MET A 81 14.25 48.59 8.79
N ALA A 82 15.29 49.29 9.22
CA ALA A 82 16.42 48.71 9.96
C ALA A 82 16.02 48.05 11.30
N GLY A 83 14.90 48.47 11.90
CA GLY A 83 14.38 47.91 13.14
C GLY A 83 13.59 46.61 12.98
N LEU A 84 13.37 46.11 11.76
CA LEU A 84 12.45 45.02 11.48
C LEU A 84 12.74 43.73 12.26
N GLY A 85 14.03 43.41 12.48
CA GLY A 85 14.45 42.23 13.23
C GLY A 85 14.12 42.25 14.74
N ALA A 86 13.65 43.39 15.27
CA ALA A 86 13.21 43.50 16.67
C ALA A 86 11.73 43.17 16.87
N TYR A 87 10.95 43.05 15.79
CA TYR A 87 9.51 42.76 15.86
C TYR A 87 9.23 41.28 15.71
N THR A 88 8.19 40.82 16.40
CA THR A 88 7.73 39.43 16.39
C THR A 88 6.38 39.27 15.70
N THR A 89 5.65 40.37 15.48
CA THR A 89 4.34 40.35 14.80
C THR A 89 4.18 41.45 13.77
N LEU A 90 3.32 41.22 12.77
CA LEU A 90 2.94 42.23 11.79
C LEU A 90 2.25 43.45 12.41
N ALA A 91 1.59 43.29 13.57
CA ALA A 91 0.97 44.39 14.29
C ALA A 91 2.02 45.37 14.86
N GLU A 92 3.13 44.86 15.39
CA GLU A 92 4.25 45.68 15.86
C GLU A 92 4.95 46.40 14.70
N VAL A 93 5.12 45.70 13.57
CA VAL A 93 5.66 46.26 12.32
C VAL A 93 4.79 47.42 11.83
N ALA A 94 3.47 47.25 11.81
CA ALA A 94 2.52 48.30 11.43
C ALA A 94 2.55 49.49 12.41
N ALA A 95 2.67 49.23 13.72
CA ALA A 95 2.79 50.28 14.73
C ALA A 95 4.09 51.11 14.59
N ALA A 96 5.14 50.52 14.02
CA ALA A 96 6.37 51.22 13.64
C ALA A 96 6.26 52.01 12.32
N GLY A 97 5.06 52.06 11.71
CA GLY A 97 4.78 52.75 10.47
C GLY A 97 5.29 52.04 9.21
N ILE A 98 5.65 50.77 9.31
CA ILE A 98 6.01 49.94 8.15
C ILE A 98 4.71 49.33 7.59
N GLU A 99 4.44 49.59 6.32
CA GLU A 99 3.18 49.20 5.69
C GLU A 99 3.27 47.83 5.04
N LEU A 100 2.21 47.05 5.19
CA LEU A 100 2.00 45.81 4.45
C LEU A 100 1.49 46.14 3.04
N SER A 101 2.25 45.76 2.02
CA SER A 101 1.97 46.14 0.63
C SER A 101 1.43 45.00 -0.24
N ALA A 102 1.81 43.76 0.03
CA ALA A 102 1.29 42.58 -0.65
C ALA A 102 1.46 41.33 0.22
N GLU A 103 0.63 40.32 -0.03
CA GLU A 103 0.77 38.98 0.57
C GLU A 103 0.67 37.91 -0.52
N SER A 104 1.39 36.80 -0.34
CA SER A 104 1.17 35.59 -1.11
C SER A 104 -0.11 34.88 -0.66
N LEU A 105 -0.55 33.89 -1.44
CA LEU A 105 -1.49 32.90 -0.92
C LEU A 105 -0.85 32.16 0.28
N PRO A 106 -1.63 31.85 1.33
CA PRO A 106 -1.16 31.01 2.42
C PRO A 106 -0.87 29.60 1.92
N PHE A 107 0.10 28.93 2.56
CA PHE A 107 0.41 27.52 2.33
C PHE A 107 0.71 26.82 3.65
N ILE A 108 0.38 25.54 3.76
CA ILE A 108 0.70 24.74 4.96
C ILE A 108 2.08 24.09 4.74
N SER A 109 2.95 24.16 5.74
CA SER A 109 4.16 23.33 5.74
C SER A 109 3.76 21.89 5.97
N ASN A 110 3.70 21.11 4.90
CA ASN A 110 3.45 19.68 4.94
C ASN A 110 4.72 18.97 4.48
N ARG A 111 5.55 18.55 5.43
CA ARG A 111 6.73 17.72 5.17
C ARG A 111 6.28 16.26 5.21
N VAL A 112 6.96 15.42 4.43
CA VAL A 112 6.83 13.97 4.62
C VAL A 112 7.23 13.61 6.06
N PRO A 113 6.60 12.59 6.69
CA PRO A 113 7.05 12.06 7.97
C PRO A 113 8.55 11.77 7.95
N SER A 114 9.26 12.06 9.04
CA SER A 114 10.70 11.79 9.11
C SER A 114 10.98 10.30 8.92
N SER A 115 12.03 9.95 8.17
CA SER A 115 12.54 8.56 8.17
C SER A 115 13.04 8.22 9.56
N GLY A 116 12.20 7.56 10.36
CA GLY A 116 12.54 7.08 11.69
C GLY A 116 13.47 5.87 11.61
N GLN A 117 13.30 4.95 12.55
CA GLN A 117 14.04 3.69 12.61
C GLN A 117 13.06 2.51 12.70
N VAL A 118 13.54 1.36 12.25
CA VAL A 118 12.85 0.08 12.37
C VAL A 118 13.79 -0.88 13.07
N VAL A 119 13.29 -1.50 14.13
CA VAL A 119 14.01 -2.49 14.93
C VAL A 119 13.28 -3.82 14.80
N LEU A 120 14.03 -4.88 14.52
CA LEU A 120 13.54 -6.24 14.40
C LEU A 120 14.08 -7.07 15.55
N LEU A 121 13.21 -7.75 16.30
CA LEU A 121 13.59 -8.55 17.45
C LEU A 121 12.91 -9.93 17.42
N PRO A 122 13.65 -11.05 17.50
CA PRO A 122 15.09 -11.14 17.29
C PRO A 122 15.46 -10.92 15.82
N LEU A 123 16.74 -10.64 15.55
CA LEU A 123 17.23 -10.50 14.16
C LEU A 123 17.37 -11.84 13.43
N ARG A 124 17.43 -12.95 14.18
CA ARG A 124 17.63 -14.32 13.69
C ARG A 124 16.69 -15.27 14.40
N GLY A 125 16.20 -16.29 13.70
CA GLY A 125 15.38 -17.33 14.31
C GLY A 125 15.05 -18.48 13.37
N GLU A 126 14.40 -19.50 13.92
CA GLU A 126 13.79 -20.58 13.14
C GLU A 126 12.34 -20.22 12.81
N ALA A 127 11.91 -20.49 11.57
CA ALA A 127 10.50 -20.38 11.18
C ALA A 127 9.62 -21.23 12.11
N VAL A 128 8.36 -20.84 12.30
CA VAL A 128 7.38 -21.50 13.19
C VAL A 128 7.70 -21.46 14.70
N ARG A 129 8.98 -21.43 15.10
CA ARG A 129 9.41 -21.50 16.51
C ARG A 129 9.80 -20.16 17.10
N THR A 130 10.10 -19.18 16.25
CA THR A 130 10.52 -17.85 16.68
C THR A 130 9.44 -16.85 16.29
N SER A 131 8.90 -16.16 17.30
CA SER A 131 8.11 -14.96 17.08
C SER A 131 9.05 -13.78 16.84
N PHE A 132 8.76 -12.99 15.82
CA PHE A 132 9.49 -11.79 15.50
C PHE A 132 8.62 -10.57 15.76
N SER A 133 9.22 -9.50 16.24
CA SER A 133 8.55 -8.21 16.43
C SER A 133 9.22 -7.16 15.56
N VAL A 134 8.42 -6.36 14.87
CA VAL A 134 8.84 -5.16 14.15
C VAL A 134 8.41 -3.96 14.96
N ILE A 135 9.38 -3.09 15.29
CA ILE A 135 9.15 -1.92 16.15
C ILE A 135 9.60 -0.68 15.38
N THR A 136 8.75 0.35 15.36
CA THR A 136 9.09 1.65 14.79
C THR A 136 9.52 2.61 15.90
N GLN A 137 10.59 3.38 15.66
CA GLN A 137 11.12 4.33 16.63
C GLN A 137 11.49 5.64 15.95
N PHE A 138 11.46 6.74 16.70
CA PHE A 138 11.94 8.04 16.22
C PHE A 138 11.29 8.54 14.93
N TRP A 139 10.04 8.16 14.67
CA TRP A 139 9.22 8.76 13.62
C TRP A 139 8.58 10.03 14.17
N TYR A 140 8.73 11.12 13.43
CA TYR A 140 8.19 12.43 13.76
C TYR A 140 7.38 12.97 12.59
N ASP A 141 6.30 13.65 12.93
CA ASP A 141 5.37 14.31 12.03
C ASP A 141 4.70 15.49 12.77
N GLU A 142 4.02 16.40 12.07
CA GLU A 142 3.28 17.49 12.73
C GLU A 142 2.24 16.97 13.72
N ASP A 143 1.65 15.82 13.42
CA ASP A 143 0.68 15.15 14.25
C ASP A 143 0.98 13.65 14.28
N VAL A 144 1.96 13.30 15.11
CA VAL A 144 2.40 11.92 15.35
C VAL A 144 1.23 10.99 15.71
N SER A 145 0.17 11.52 16.35
CA SER A 145 -1.00 10.71 16.73
C SER A 145 -1.86 10.28 15.55
N THR A 146 -1.65 10.89 14.37
CA THR A 146 -2.34 10.57 13.12
C THR A 146 -1.51 9.74 12.15
N LEU A 147 -0.27 9.40 12.52
CA LEU A 147 0.58 8.58 11.67
C LEU A 147 0.02 7.16 11.54
N GLU A 148 -0.11 6.72 10.30
CA GLU A 148 -0.43 5.35 9.97
C GLU A 148 0.83 4.63 9.47
N TYR A 149 1.04 3.40 9.91
CA TYR A 149 2.20 2.60 9.52
C TYR A 149 1.79 1.43 8.65
N ALA A 150 2.60 1.11 7.65
CA ALA A 150 2.49 -0.10 6.87
C ALA A 150 3.85 -0.81 6.82
N PHE A 151 3.83 -2.13 6.96
CA PHE A 151 5.01 -2.98 7.14
C PHE A 151 5.07 -3.98 6.00
N TYR A 152 6.24 -4.10 5.39
CA TYR A 152 6.47 -4.99 4.27
C TYR A 152 7.76 -5.77 4.46
N ARG A 153 7.74 -7.02 4.02
CA ARG A 153 8.91 -7.90 3.92
C ARG A 153 9.24 -8.10 2.46
N PHE A 154 10.52 -8.07 2.13
CA PHE A 154 10.99 -8.43 0.79
C PHE A 154 12.11 -9.46 0.89
N PRO A 155 12.15 -10.47 0.00
CA PRO A 155 13.30 -11.35 -0.10
C PRO A 155 14.53 -10.53 -0.49
N LEU A 156 15.70 -10.90 0.04
CA LEU A 156 16.94 -10.29 -0.42
C LEU A 156 17.15 -10.58 -1.92
N PRO A 157 17.52 -9.56 -2.72
CA PRO A 157 17.90 -9.78 -4.10
C PRO A 157 19.03 -10.79 -4.20
N SER A 158 19.03 -11.62 -5.25
CA SER A 158 20.01 -12.70 -5.45
C SER A 158 21.47 -12.24 -5.54
N TRP A 159 21.71 -10.97 -5.83
CA TRP A 159 23.04 -10.35 -5.85
C TRP A 159 23.51 -9.88 -4.46
N SER A 160 22.67 -9.99 -3.44
CA SER A 160 22.94 -9.55 -2.07
C SER A 160 22.88 -10.71 -1.08
N THR A 161 23.61 -10.56 0.03
CA THR A 161 23.65 -11.52 1.13
C THR A 161 23.50 -10.80 2.45
N LEU A 162 22.93 -11.50 3.42
CA LEU A 162 22.85 -11.01 4.78
C LEU A 162 24.04 -11.57 5.57
N GLN A 163 24.76 -10.71 6.27
CA GLN A 163 25.93 -11.07 7.08
C GLN A 163 25.82 -10.51 8.49
N ASP A 164 26.53 -11.11 9.44
CA ASP A 164 26.71 -10.51 10.76
C ASP A 164 27.54 -9.24 10.66
N ASP A 165 27.15 -8.21 11.39
CA ASP A 165 27.93 -6.97 11.51
C ASP A 165 29.06 -7.06 12.56
N GLY A 166 29.20 -8.21 13.23
CA GLY A 166 30.16 -8.46 14.31
C GLY A 166 29.77 -7.88 15.68
N SER A 167 28.65 -7.17 15.78
CA SER A 167 28.10 -6.55 17.00
C SER A 167 26.73 -7.12 17.40
N GLY A 168 26.34 -8.26 16.79
CA GLY A 168 25.05 -8.91 17.01
C GLY A 168 23.92 -8.40 16.10
N GLY A 169 24.23 -7.48 15.19
CA GLY A 169 23.34 -7.00 14.14
C GLY A 169 23.52 -7.72 12.81
N LEU A 170 22.73 -7.28 11.83
CA LEU A 170 22.74 -7.79 10.46
C LEU A 170 23.08 -6.67 9.49
N VAL A 171 23.87 -6.97 8.47
CA VAL A 171 24.19 -6.07 7.37
C VAL A 171 23.95 -6.76 6.03
N VAL A 172 23.45 -6.03 5.04
CA VAL A 172 23.30 -6.53 3.67
C VAL A 172 24.54 -6.17 2.86
N GLN A 173 25.13 -7.14 2.17
CA GLN A 173 26.29 -6.97 1.31
C GLN A 173 26.03 -7.50 -0.12
N PRO A 174 26.24 -6.67 -1.16
CA PRO A 174 26.50 -5.23 -1.09
C PRO A 174 25.28 -4.49 -0.53
N ALA A 175 25.49 -3.29 0.01
CA ALA A 175 24.41 -2.50 0.61
C ALA A 175 23.23 -2.34 -0.37
N LEU A 176 22.01 -2.53 0.14
CA LEU A 176 20.81 -2.24 -0.63
C LEU A 176 20.80 -0.73 -0.90
N GLY A 177 21.14 -0.32 -2.12
CA GLY A 177 20.88 1.05 -2.56
C GLY A 177 19.38 1.34 -2.59
N SER A 178 18.97 2.46 -3.21
CA SER A 178 17.55 2.65 -3.51
C SER A 178 17.09 1.56 -4.48
N LEU A 179 16.29 0.62 -3.97
CA LEU A 179 15.69 -0.44 -4.80
C LEU A 179 14.63 0.13 -5.77
N GLY A 180 14.22 1.39 -5.58
CA GLY A 180 13.23 2.06 -6.41
C GLY A 180 11.90 1.30 -6.43
N ILE A 181 11.46 0.82 -5.26
CA ILE A 181 10.20 0.09 -5.10
C ILE A 181 9.06 0.98 -5.57
N GLU A 182 8.28 0.48 -6.52
CA GLU A 182 7.09 1.14 -7.02
C GLU A 182 5.88 0.62 -6.23
N TRP A 183 5.15 1.52 -5.60
CA TRP A 183 4.09 1.15 -4.66
C TRP A 183 2.70 1.16 -5.29
N THR A 184 2.51 1.86 -6.41
CA THR A 184 1.17 2.12 -6.96
C THR A 184 1.02 1.66 -8.41
N ASN A 185 2.06 1.77 -9.23
CA ASN A 185 2.00 1.38 -10.63
C ASN A 185 2.19 -0.13 -10.81
N VAL A 186 1.09 -0.88 -10.89
CA VAL A 186 1.02 -2.34 -11.12
C VAL A 186 1.77 -2.80 -12.38
N ASN A 187 1.91 -1.93 -13.38
CA ASN A 187 2.58 -2.25 -14.63
C ASN A 187 4.11 -2.14 -14.54
N SER A 188 4.65 -1.48 -13.51
CA SER A 188 6.09 -1.39 -13.29
C SER A 188 6.69 -2.76 -12.96
N ASP A 189 7.85 -3.10 -13.48
CA ASP A 189 8.62 -4.28 -13.05
C ASP A 189 9.15 -4.15 -11.63
N ARG A 190 9.16 -2.91 -11.11
CA ARG A 190 9.52 -2.61 -9.72
C ARG A 190 8.32 -2.54 -8.80
N TYR A 191 7.13 -2.89 -9.29
CA TYR A 191 5.93 -2.95 -8.46
C TYR A 191 6.17 -3.91 -7.28
N TRP A 192 5.89 -3.46 -6.07
CA TRP A 192 6.35 -4.14 -4.85
C TRP A 192 6.04 -5.65 -4.77
N PRO A 193 4.88 -6.18 -5.19
CA PRO A 193 4.64 -7.62 -5.19
C PRO A 193 5.46 -8.36 -6.25
N LYS A 194 5.74 -7.73 -7.41
CA LYS A 194 6.63 -8.31 -8.43
C LYS A 194 8.08 -8.44 -7.95
N LEU A 195 8.47 -7.63 -6.98
CA LEU A 195 9.74 -7.75 -6.26
C LEU A 195 9.71 -8.83 -5.15
N GLY A 196 8.61 -9.56 -5.01
CA GLY A 196 8.40 -10.55 -3.95
C GLY A 196 8.05 -9.92 -2.60
N GLY A 197 7.64 -8.65 -2.59
CA GLY A 197 7.18 -7.99 -1.38
C GLY A 197 5.94 -8.66 -0.80
N VAL A 198 5.86 -8.72 0.52
CA VAL A 198 4.71 -9.26 1.27
C VAL A 198 4.31 -8.21 2.30
N ALA A 199 3.04 -7.80 2.30
CA ALA A 199 2.50 -6.95 3.34
C ALA A 199 2.46 -7.73 4.66
N LEU A 200 3.24 -7.28 5.64
CA LEU A 200 3.20 -7.79 7.01
C LEU A 200 2.04 -7.14 7.77
N ARG A 201 1.82 -5.84 7.56
CA ARG A 201 0.65 -5.09 8.05
C ARG A 201 0.32 -3.95 7.12
N THR A 202 -0.97 -3.70 6.92
CA THR A 202 -1.47 -2.58 6.11
C THR A 202 -1.55 -1.29 6.92
N TRP A 203 -1.94 -0.16 6.32
CA TRP A 203 -2.00 1.14 7.00
C TRP A 203 -2.84 1.10 8.30
N ASP A 204 -2.16 1.18 9.44
CA ASP A 204 -2.75 1.15 10.78
C ASP A 204 -2.23 2.32 11.64
N PRO A 205 -3.13 3.17 12.19
CA PRO A 205 -2.78 4.29 13.07
C PRO A 205 -2.21 3.87 14.44
N LYS A 206 -2.24 2.59 14.82
CA LYS A 206 -1.82 2.11 16.16
C LYS A 206 -0.57 1.23 16.15
N SER A 207 0.15 1.17 15.04
CA SER A 207 1.18 0.17 14.84
C SER A 207 2.60 0.71 14.99
N ASP A 208 3.00 1.11 16.20
CA ASP A 208 4.43 1.24 16.53
C ASP A 208 5.11 -0.12 16.76
N PHE A 209 4.29 -1.16 16.91
CA PHE A 209 4.69 -2.53 17.19
C PHE A 209 3.86 -3.54 16.38
N LEU A 210 4.52 -4.54 15.82
CA LEU A 210 3.89 -5.63 15.06
C LEU A 210 4.58 -6.96 15.39
N ASP A 211 3.83 -7.91 15.94
CA ASP A 211 4.27 -9.30 16.03
C ASP A 211 3.95 -10.04 14.73
N VAL A 212 4.95 -10.75 14.22
CA VAL A 212 4.90 -11.46 12.95
C VAL A 212 5.60 -12.80 13.04
N ALA A 213 5.00 -13.78 12.42
CA ALA A 213 5.67 -15.00 12.05
C ALA A 213 6.38 -14.81 10.70
N GLN A 214 7.54 -15.43 10.54
CA GLN A 214 8.33 -15.26 9.33
C GLN A 214 8.61 -16.63 8.70
N ALA A 215 8.46 -16.71 7.38
CA ALA A 215 8.81 -17.91 6.63
C ALA A 215 10.34 -18.04 6.55
N PRO A 216 10.88 -19.24 6.25
CA PRO A 216 12.32 -19.41 6.05
C PRO A 216 12.83 -18.54 4.89
N GLY A 217 13.90 -17.79 5.12
CA GLY A 217 14.54 -16.94 4.12
C GLY A 217 15.40 -15.83 4.71
N SER A 218 16.02 -15.06 3.82
CA SER A 218 16.77 -13.85 4.16
C SER A 218 16.02 -12.65 3.60
N TYR A 219 15.68 -11.70 4.47
CA TYR A 219 14.80 -10.60 4.11
C TYR A 219 15.42 -9.23 4.39
N PHE A 220 14.78 -8.21 3.82
CA PHE A 220 14.80 -6.87 4.38
C PHE A 220 13.36 -6.43 4.63
N THR A 221 13.18 -5.62 5.67
CA THR A 221 11.90 -5.08 6.08
C THR A 221 11.82 -3.61 5.66
N VAL A 222 10.69 -3.22 5.12
CA VAL A 222 10.38 -1.82 4.78
C VAL A 222 9.22 -1.38 5.63
N VAL A 223 9.37 -0.23 6.29
CA VAL A 223 8.26 0.42 6.98
C VAL A 223 8.01 1.76 6.34
N ARG A 224 6.74 2.02 6.11
CA ARG A 224 6.24 3.27 5.56
C ARG A 224 5.35 3.92 6.61
N ALA A 225 5.54 5.21 6.85
CA ALA A 225 4.63 6.01 7.66
C ALA A 225 3.92 7.02 6.78
N ARG A 226 2.61 7.15 6.97
CA ARG A 226 1.73 8.05 6.23
C ARG A 226 1.11 9.06 7.18
N ASP A 227 1.18 10.34 6.84
CA ASP A 227 0.47 11.40 7.55
C ASP A 227 -1.02 11.46 7.14
N HIS A 228 -1.81 12.26 7.85
CA HIS A 228 -3.23 12.46 7.52
C HIS A 228 -3.47 13.18 6.17
N PHE A 229 -2.42 13.71 5.54
CA PHE A 229 -2.45 14.30 4.20
C PHE A 229 -2.01 13.33 3.09
N GLY A 230 -1.66 12.09 3.43
CA GLY A 230 -1.20 11.06 2.50
C GLY A 230 0.27 11.16 2.07
N ARG A 231 1.10 11.98 2.71
CA ARG A 231 2.56 11.99 2.49
C ARG A 231 3.19 10.80 3.17
N ILE A 232 4.18 10.20 2.52
CA ILE A 232 4.76 8.94 2.95
C ILE A 232 6.27 9.09 3.14
N GLY A 233 6.74 8.78 4.35
CA GLY A 233 8.14 8.51 4.64
C GLY A 233 8.41 7.00 4.65
N GLU A 234 9.62 6.58 4.30
CA GLU A 234 10.00 5.16 4.30
C GLU A 234 11.39 4.95 4.91
N VAL A 235 11.59 3.75 5.48
CA VAL A 235 12.88 3.28 5.98
C VAL A 235 13.04 1.78 5.74
N PHE A 236 14.28 1.35 5.58
CA PHE A 236 14.68 -0.03 5.29
C PHE A 236 15.50 -0.57 6.47
N ALA A 237 15.19 -1.78 6.92
CA ALA A 237 15.96 -2.50 7.93
C ALA A 237 16.37 -3.88 7.41
N PRO A 238 17.63 -4.30 7.60
CA PRO A 238 18.08 -5.63 7.24
C PRO A 238 17.45 -6.69 8.16
N GLY A 239 17.02 -7.81 7.57
CA GLY A 239 16.45 -8.95 8.29
C GLY A 239 14.91 -8.99 8.33
N PRO A 240 14.36 -9.98 9.07
CA PRO A 240 15.10 -10.98 9.84
C PRO A 240 15.76 -12.06 8.96
N PHE A 241 16.73 -12.78 9.52
CA PHE A 241 17.24 -14.02 8.95
C PHE A 241 16.51 -15.21 9.56
N VAL A 242 15.81 -15.96 8.74
CA VAL A 242 14.95 -17.04 9.21
C VAL A 242 15.41 -18.35 8.62
N THR A 243 15.89 -19.24 9.47
CA THR A 243 16.29 -20.58 9.04
C THR A 243 15.07 -21.51 9.00
N GLN A 244 15.16 -22.55 8.17
CA GLN A 244 14.25 -23.67 8.29
C GLN A 244 14.42 -24.33 9.67
N VAL A 245 13.35 -24.94 10.16
CA VAL A 245 13.40 -25.75 11.39
C VAL A 245 14.26 -26.98 11.13
N VAL A 246 15.29 -27.18 11.97
CA VAL A 246 16.24 -28.30 11.80
C VAL A 246 15.62 -29.64 12.22
N ALA A 247 14.76 -29.61 13.24
CA ALA A 247 13.99 -30.77 13.67
C ALA A 247 12.65 -30.88 12.92
N ALA A 248 12.08 -32.09 12.85
CA ALA A 248 10.72 -32.25 12.36
C ALA A 248 9.76 -31.38 13.17
N LEU A 249 8.86 -30.69 12.47
CA LEU A 249 7.75 -29.98 13.07
C LEU A 249 6.69 -31.00 13.51
N THR A 250 6.21 -30.86 14.74
CA THR A 250 5.12 -31.69 15.27
C THR A 250 3.80 -30.91 15.21
N LEU A 251 2.66 -31.59 15.18
CA LEU A 251 1.35 -30.94 15.25
C LEU A 251 1.23 -29.98 16.46
N PRO A 252 1.67 -30.35 17.69
CA PRO A 252 1.69 -29.40 18.81
C PRO A 252 2.48 -28.11 18.56
N ASN A 253 3.56 -28.14 17.78
CA ASN A 253 4.28 -26.91 17.44
C ASN A 253 3.45 -26.01 16.53
N VAL A 254 2.78 -26.61 15.55
CA VAL A 254 1.90 -25.90 14.60
C VAL A 254 0.71 -25.30 15.34
N THR A 255 -0.01 -26.09 16.12
CA THR A 255 -1.20 -25.63 16.82
C THR A 255 -0.85 -24.60 17.88
N ALA A 256 0.23 -24.76 18.65
CA ALA A 256 0.63 -23.76 19.64
C ALA A 256 0.95 -22.39 19.02
N MET A 257 1.56 -22.37 17.83
CA MET A 257 1.83 -21.12 17.12
C MET A 257 0.56 -20.49 16.56
N LEU A 258 -0.33 -21.28 15.97
CA LEU A 258 -1.64 -20.82 15.50
C LEU A 258 -2.49 -20.30 16.65
N ASP A 259 -2.58 -21.03 17.76
CA ASP A 259 -3.30 -20.63 18.98
C ASP A 259 -2.76 -19.29 19.52
N ALA A 260 -1.43 -19.11 19.55
CA ALA A 260 -0.82 -17.85 19.97
C ALA A 260 -1.20 -16.69 19.04
N ALA A 261 -1.23 -16.91 17.72
CA ALA A 261 -1.66 -15.88 16.76
C ALA A 261 -3.17 -15.60 16.84
N LEU A 262 -4.00 -16.62 17.04
CA LEU A 262 -5.45 -16.44 17.18
C LEU A 262 -5.80 -15.64 18.43
N VAL A 263 -5.05 -15.80 19.52
CA VAL A 263 -5.24 -15.02 20.77
C VAL A 263 -4.97 -13.53 20.58
N THR A 264 -4.12 -13.13 19.61
CA THR A 264 -3.88 -11.69 19.38
C THR A 264 -5.06 -10.99 18.74
N ASN A 265 -6.00 -11.74 18.14
CA ASN A 265 -7.14 -11.21 17.40
C ASN A 265 -6.67 -10.12 16.38
N ASP A 266 -5.61 -10.46 15.67
CA ASP A 266 -4.95 -9.63 14.68
C ASP A 266 -4.80 -10.45 13.39
N ASP A 267 -5.55 -10.08 12.36
CA ASP A 267 -5.54 -10.79 11.07
C ASP A 267 -4.14 -10.79 10.47
N ASP A 268 -3.36 -9.71 10.65
CA ASP A 268 -2.02 -9.64 10.11
C ASP A 268 -1.06 -10.68 10.71
N HIS A 269 -1.16 -10.91 12.02
CA HIS A 269 -0.37 -11.90 12.74
C HIS A 269 -0.81 -13.33 12.40
N ILE A 270 -2.11 -13.59 12.31
CA ILE A 270 -2.62 -14.92 11.93
C ILE A 270 -2.18 -15.27 10.50
N MET A 271 -2.31 -14.32 9.57
CA MET A 271 -1.96 -14.54 8.16
C MET A 271 -0.46 -14.77 7.94
N THR A 272 0.40 -14.02 8.65
CA THR A 272 1.86 -14.25 8.57
C THR A 272 2.25 -15.59 9.22
N THR A 273 1.50 -16.03 10.24
CA THR A 273 1.67 -17.34 10.89
C THR A 273 1.31 -18.48 9.94
N VAL A 274 0.17 -18.37 9.26
CA VAL A 274 -0.24 -19.33 8.23
C VAL A 274 0.82 -19.43 7.12
N ASP A 275 1.30 -18.30 6.59
CA ASP A 275 2.35 -18.28 5.56
C ASP A 275 3.66 -18.94 6.03
N SER A 276 4.10 -18.65 7.27
CA SER A 276 5.31 -19.24 7.85
C SER A 276 5.21 -20.77 7.98
N ILE A 277 4.06 -21.27 8.45
CA ILE A 277 3.82 -22.70 8.62
C ILE A 277 3.68 -23.39 7.25
N ALA A 278 2.90 -22.82 6.33
CA ALA A 278 2.71 -23.37 4.98
C ALA A 278 4.05 -23.51 4.26
N ARG A 279 4.95 -22.51 4.35
CA ARG A 279 6.29 -22.57 3.76
C ARG A 279 7.30 -23.43 4.53
N SER A 280 6.93 -23.96 5.69
CA SER A 280 7.75 -24.89 6.49
C SER A 280 7.20 -26.32 6.47
N PHE A 281 6.18 -26.58 5.65
CA PHE A 281 5.33 -27.78 5.75
C PHE A 281 6.06 -29.08 5.44
N ASP A 282 7.09 -29.08 4.59
CA ASP A 282 7.91 -30.26 4.28
C ASP A 282 8.56 -30.89 5.52
N ARG A 283 8.71 -30.12 6.60
CA ARG A 283 9.26 -30.57 7.88
C ARG A 283 8.22 -31.19 8.82
N ILE A 284 6.93 -31.07 8.51
CA ILE A 284 5.87 -31.75 9.25
C ILE A 284 5.83 -33.18 8.74
N VAL A 285 6.45 -34.11 9.45
CA VAL A 285 6.59 -35.50 8.97
C VAL A 285 5.39 -36.35 9.37
N GLU A 286 4.82 -36.08 10.55
CA GLU A 286 3.67 -36.79 11.12
C GLU A 286 2.47 -35.83 11.20
N GLN A 287 1.25 -36.34 11.01
CA GLN A 287 0.00 -35.58 11.17
C GLN A 287 -0.12 -34.34 10.25
N ARG A 288 0.42 -34.44 9.03
CA ARG A 288 0.30 -33.40 7.99
C ARG A 288 -1.15 -33.00 7.77
N GLN A 289 -2.05 -33.97 7.77
CA GLN A 289 -3.46 -33.72 7.49
C GLN A 289 -4.13 -32.88 8.57
N GLU A 290 -3.87 -33.20 9.84
CA GLU A 290 -4.36 -32.45 10.99
C GLU A 290 -3.74 -31.04 11.05
N ALA A 291 -2.46 -30.91 10.74
CA ALA A 291 -1.79 -29.62 10.66
C ALA A 291 -2.43 -28.74 9.58
N MET A 292 -2.72 -29.31 8.41
CA MET A 292 -3.38 -28.57 7.33
C MET A 292 -4.81 -28.16 7.69
N SER A 293 -5.56 -29.03 8.38
CA SER A 293 -6.87 -28.68 8.92
C SER A 293 -6.79 -27.48 9.88
N ALA A 294 -5.82 -27.46 10.80
CA ALA A 294 -5.64 -26.34 11.72
C ALA A 294 -5.27 -25.02 11.01
N ILE A 295 -4.42 -25.10 9.97
CA ILE A 295 -4.05 -23.93 9.15
C ILE A 295 -5.27 -23.34 8.44
N VAL A 296 -6.08 -24.18 7.79
CA VAL A 296 -7.26 -23.73 7.04
C VAL A 296 -8.38 -23.24 7.97
N GLU A 297 -8.52 -23.82 9.16
CA GLU A 297 -9.42 -23.31 10.20
C GLU A 297 -8.99 -21.91 10.66
N SER A 298 -7.69 -21.70 10.88
CA SER A 298 -7.15 -20.39 11.25
C SER A 298 -7.36 -19.34 10.15
N LEU A 299 -7.23 -19.72 8.87
CA LEU A 299 -7.60 -18.84 7.76
C LEU A 299 -9.08 -18.48 7.75
N THR A 300 -9.96 -19.43 8.08
CA THR A 300 -11.41 -19.18 8.15
C THR A 300 -11.71 -18.09 9.19
N LEU A 301 -11.01 -18.12 10.32
CA LEU A 301 -11.10 -17.08 11.35
C LEU A 301 -10.55 -15.73 10.85
N SER A 302 -9.39 -15.73 10.18
CA SER A 302 -8.82 -14.51 9.59
C SER A 302 -9.74 -13.85 8.57
N THR A 303 -10.43 -14.63 7.72
CA THR A 303 -11.39 -14.10 6.74
C THR A 303 -12.49 -13.27 7.40
N ALA A 304 -12.95 -13.66 8.59
CA ALA A 304 -13.98 -12.93 9.32
C ALA A 304 -13.48 -11.59 9.91
N MET A 305 -12.16 -11.43 10.05
CA MET A 305 -11.50 -10.26 10.60
C MET A 305 -10.81 -9.39 9.54
N LEU A 306 -10.77 -9.89 8.30
CA LEU A 306 -9.96 -9.35 7.23
C LEU A 306 -10.25 -7.87 7.01
N ASN A 307 -9.19 -7.06 7.01
CA ASN A 307 -9.27 -5.73 6.44
C ASN A 307 -9.43 -5.87 4.92
N THR A 308 -10.61 -5.54 4.41
CA THR A 308 -11.03 -5.79 3.03
C THR A 308 -10.39 -4.88 1.99
N ARG A 309 -9.43 -4.06 2.44
CA ARG A 309 -8.49 -3.36 1.57
C ARG A 309 -7.74 -4.33 0.66
N PRO A 310 -7.27 -3.86 -0.52
CA PRO A 310 -6.64 -4.72 -1.53
C PRO A 310 -5.46 -5.52 -1.00
N GLU A 311 -4.67 -4.93 -0.12
CA GLU A 311 -3.48 -5.56 0.47
C GLU A 311 -3.84 -6.71 1.41
N GLY A 312 -4.96 -6.63 2.13
CA GLY A 312 -5.45 -7.74 2.97
C GLY A 312 -5.92 -8.91 2.11
N VAL A 313 -6.68 -8.62 1.05
CA VAL A 313 -7.13 -9.63 0.07
C VAL A 313 -5.92 -10.28 -0.64
N GLU A 314 -4.91 -9.50 -0.99
CA GLU A 314 -3.65 -10.01 -1.57
C GLU A 314 -2.92 -10.93 -0.61
N LYS A 315 -2.75 -10.52 0.63
CA LYS A 315 -2.11 -11.31 1.68
C LYS A 315 -2.81 -12.66 1.87
N LEU A 316 -4.14 -12.67 1.82
CA LEU A 316 -4.91 -13.91 1.90
C LEU A 316 -4.77 -14.78 0.67
N ALA A 317 -4.83 -14.21 -0.53
CA ALA A 317 -4.59 -14.94 -1.76
C ALA A 317 -3.22 -15.63 -1.74
N MET A 318 -2.18 -14.94 -1.26
CA MET A 318 -0.82 -15.50 -1.11
C MET A 318 -0.74 -16.63 -0.08
N ALA A 319 -1.45 -16.51 1.05
CA ALA A 319 -1.49 -17.56 2.07
C ALA A 319 -2.22 -18.82 1.58
N VAL A 320 -3.32 -18.63 0.85
CA VAL A 320 -4.04 -19.75 0.20
C VAL A 320 -3.17 -20.39 -0.88
N GLU A 321 -2.49 -19.59 -1.70
CA GLU A 321 -1.56 -20.09 -2.72
C GLU A 321 -0.48 -20.97 -2.09
N ALA A 322 0.14 -20.51 -0.99
CA ALA A 322 1.12 -21.31 -0.25
C ALA A 322 0.51 -22.64 0.21
N ILE A 323 -0.65 -22.63 0.87
CA ILE A 323 -1.32 -23.87 1.32
C ILE A 323 -1.52 -24.84 0.16
N VAL A 324 -2.02 -24.35 -0.96
CA VAL A 324 -2.36 -25.19 -2.11
C VAL A 324 -1.10 -25.75 -2.77
N GLU A 325 -0.07 -24.94 -3.00
CA GLU A 325 1.23 -25.36 -3.56
C GLU A 325 1.84 -26.52 -2.76
N TYR A 326 1.82 -26.44 -1.42
CA TYR A 326 2.37 -27.49 -0.56
C TYR A 326 1.43 -28.69 -0.37
N SER A 327 0.12 -28.51 -0.51
CA SER A 327 -0.88 -29.59 -0.34
C SER A 327 -0.88 -30.63 -1.46
N ASN A 328 -0.04 -30.46 -2.48
CA ASN A 328 -0.22 -31.05 -3.79
C ASN A 328 -0.25 -32.60 -3.83
N GLU A 329 0.21 -33.27 -2.78
CA GLU A 329 0.23 -34.75 -2.70
C GLU A 329 -0.71 -35.38 -1.65
N THR A 330 -1.28 -34.61 -0.70
CA THR A 330 -1.91 -35.20 0.50
C THR A 330 -3.22 -34.55 0.99
N MET A 331 -3.83 -33.65 0.21
CA MET A 331 -5.02 -32.90 0.65
C MET A 331 -6.28 -33.81 0.75
N THR A 332 -6.88 -33.94 1.93
CA THR A 332 -8.21 -34.57 2.05
C THR A 332 -9.33 -33.68 1.53
N TYR A 333 -10.48 -34.29 1.23
CA TYR A 333 -11.69 -33.57 0.82
C TYR A 333 -12.09 -32.45 1.80
N GLY A 334 -12.04 -32.68 3.11
CA GLY A 334 -12.48 -31.68 4.08
C GLY A 334 -11.61 -30.41 4.08
N VAL A 335 -10.30 -30.58 3.92
CA VAL A 335 -9.37 -29.45 3.81
C VAL A 335 -9.54 -28.72 2.49
N LEU A 336 -9.69 -29.46 1.39
CA LEU A 336 -10.00 -28.89 0.08
C LEU A 336 -11.31 -28.10 0.10
N ASP A 337 -12.36 -28.67 0.70
CA ASP A 337 -13.69 -28.09 0.78
C ASP A 337 -13.68 -26.75 1.52
N THR A 338 -12.98 -26.72 2.66
CA THR A 338 -12.81 -25.54 3.49
C THR A 338 -11.93 -24.49 2.82
N THR A 339 -10.85 -24.89 2.12
CA THR A 339 -9.99 -23.96 1.37
C THR A 339 -10.78 -23.27 0.25
N ILE A 340 -11.60 -24.02 -0.50
CA ILE A 340 -12.51 -23.48 -1.52
C ILE A 340 -13.51 -22.51 -0.89
N LYS A 341 -14.04 -22.82 0.30
CA LYS A 341 -14.94 -21.94 1.01
C LYS A 341 -14.26 -20.62 1.42
N VAL A 342 -13.06 -20.69 2.00
CA VAL A 342 -12.26 -19.50 2.35
C VAL A 342 -12.03 -18.61 1.13
N MET A 343 -11.64 -19.20 -0.01
CA MET A 343 -11.49 -18.43 -1.26
C MET A 343 -12.80 -17.76 -1.70
N ALA A 344 -13.92 -18.48 -1.60
CA ALA A 344 -15.23 -17.97 -1.99
C ALA A 344 -15.68 -16.81 -1.11
N ASP A 345 -15.50 -16.93 0.21
CA ASP A 345 -15.89 -15.93 1.21
C ASP A 345 -15.08 -14.64 1.02
N VAL A 346 -13.78 -14.75 0.72
CA VAL A 346 -12.91 -13.58 0.49
C VAL A 346 -13.26 -12.85 -0.81
N LEU A 347 -13.55 -13.59 -1.88
CA LEU A 347 -14.00 -12.98 -3.14
C LEU A 347 -15.37 -12.29 -3.00
N ASP A 348 -16.27 -12.82 -2.18
CA ASP A 348 -17.56 -12.16 -1.89
C ASP A 348 -17.38 -10.91 -1.04
N LEU A 349 -16.50 -10.96 -0.05
CA LEU A 349 -16.18 -9.84 0.81
C LEU A 349 -15.54 -8.69 0.01
N ALA A 350 -14.50 -8.99 -0.78
CA ALA A 350 -13.85 -8.02 -1.67
C ALA A 350 -14.82 -7.40 -2.69
N ARG A 351 -15.76 -8.19 -3.21
CA ARG A 351 -16.81 -7.70 -4.11
C ARG A 351 -17.74 -6.72 -3.41
N THR A 352 -18.20 -7.10 -2.21
CA THR A 352 -19.13 -6.28 -1.41
C THR A 352 -18.54 -4.91 -1.13
N ASP A 353 -17.25 -4.84 -0.77
CA ASP A 353 -16.60 -3.55 -0.52
C ASP A 353 -16.27 -2.78 -1.78
N THR A 354 -15.94 -3.45 -2.89
CA THR A 354 -15.81 -2.76 -4.17
C THR A 354 -17.12 -2.07 -4.58
N ILE A 355 -18.27 -2.70 -4.31
CA ILE A 355 -19.59 -2.12 -4.56
C ILE A 355 -19.91 -0.99 -3.58
N ASN A 356 -19.67 -1.20 -2.28
CA ASN A 356 -20.10 -0.28 -1.23
C ASN A 356 -19.17 0.94 -1.05
N LEU A 357 -17.86 0.75 -1.23
CA LEU A 357 -16.83 1.76 -0.98
C LEU A 357 -16.24 2.34 -2.27
N GLY A 358 -16.52 1.73 -3.43
CA GLY A 358 -15.96 2.17 -4.72
C GLY A 358 -14.45 1.96 -4.86
N THR A 359 -13.85 1.17 -3.97
CA THR A 359 -12.42 0.84 -3.99
C THR A 359 -12.19 -0.54 -4.59
N ASN A 360 -11.32 -0.63 -5.59
CA ASN A 360 -10.96 -1.90 -6.23
C ASN A 360 -10.26 -2.83 -5.23
N SER A 361 -10.98 -3.80 -4.67
CA SER A 361 -10.48 -4.63 -3.56
C SER A 361 -9.67 -5.86 -4.00
N VAL A 362 -9.63 -6.17 -5.30
CA VAL A 362 -8.84 -7.28 -5.86
C VAL A 362 -7.85 -6.70 -6.89
N SER A 363 -6.55 -6.77 -6.57
CA SER A 363 -5.49 -6.40 -7.51
C SER A 363 -5.27 -7.49 -8.58
N GLU A 364 -4.54 -7.17 -9.65
CA GLU A 364 -4.15 -8.16 -10.66
C GLU A 364 -3.34 -9.31 -10.05
N GLN A 365 -2.46 -8.99 -9.09
CA GLN A 365 -1.62 -9.95 -8.39
C GLN A 365 -2.45 -10.86 -7.48
N SER A 366 -3.37 -10.30 -6.69
CA SER A 366 -4.32 -11.10 -5.89
C SER A 366 -5.15 -12.00 -6.78
N ALA A 367 -5.63 -11.48 -7.91
CA ALA A 367 -6.42 -12.24 -8.86
C ALA A 367 -5.61 -13.39 -9.49
N GLN A 368 -4.34 -13.16 -9.82
CA GLN A 368 -3.43 -14.19 -10.32
C GLN A 368 -3.13 -15.26 -9.25
N ALA A 369 -2.91 -14.86 -8.00
CA ALA A 369 -2.71 -15.77 -6.87
C ALA A 369 -3.95 -16.64 -6.61
N PHE A 370 -5.16 -16.03 -6.63
CA PHE A 370 -6.41 -16.78 -6.58
C PHE A 370 -6.55 -17.72 -7.77
N LEU A 371 -6.23 -17.28 -8.99
CA LEU A 371 -6.34 -18.15 -10.16
C LEU A 371 -5.39 -19.35 -10.09
N ARG A 372 -4.15 -19.17 -9.63
CA ARG A 372 -3.21 -20.27 -9.36
C ARG A 372 -3.74 -21.22 -8.30
N SER A 373 -4.29 -20.68 -7.22
CA SER A 373 -4.91 -21.47 -6.14
C SER A 373 -6.10 -22.29 -6.67
N ILE A 374 -6.98 -21.67 -7.47
CA ILE A 374 -8.14 -22.30 -8.13
C ILE A 374 -7.70 -23.45 -9.04
N VAL A 375 -6.64 -23.23 -9.84
CA VAL A 375 -6.09 -24.27 -10.72
C VAL A 375 -5.56 -25.45 -9.91
N ALA A 376 -4.84 -25.20 -8.83
CA ALA A 376 -4.19 -26.26 -8.08
C ALA A 376 -5.16 -27.06 -7.18
N VAL A 377 -6.30 -26.47 -6.77
CA VAL A 377 -7.44 -27.21 -6.18
C VAL A 377 -8.33 -27.90 -7.23
N ASN A 378 -8.13 -27.62 -8.52
CA ASN A 378 -8.96 -28.19 -9.57
C ASN A 378 -8.66 -29.69 -9.73
N PRO A 379 -9.67 -30.58 -9.58
CA PRO A 379 -9.53 -32.01 -9.80
C PRO A 379 -9.10 -32.43 -11.22
N GLY A 380 -9.05 -31.51 -12.20
CA GLY A 380 -8.80 -31.79 -13.62
C GLY A 380 -7.50 -32.49 -14.02
N SER A 381 -6.56 -32.78 -13.11
CA SER A 381 -5.48 -33.72 -13.37
C SER A 381 -6.01 -35.16 -13.18
N GLU A 382 -6.32 -35.84 -14.29
CA GLU A 382 -6.95 -37.18 -14.34
C GLU A 382 -6.28 -38.25 -13.45
N GLU A 383 -5.03 -38.08 -13.02
CA GLU A 383 -4.35 -39.00 -12.09
C GLU A 383 -4.59 -38.76 -10.59
N ARG A 384 -4.95 -37.54 -10.14
CA ARG A 384 -5.14 -37.22 -8.70
C ARG A 384 -6.50 -37.67 -8.17
N VAL A 385 -7.53 -37.60 -9.01
CA VAL A 385 -8.93 -37.81 -8.61
C VAL A 385 -9.33 -39.27 -8.61
N GLN A 386 -8.80 -40.06 -9.55
CA GLN A 386 -9.19 -41.46 -9.72
C GLN A 386 -8.81 -42.36 -8.52
N ARG A 387 -7.94 -41.88 -7.62
CA ARG A 387 -7.42 -42.66 -6.48
C ARG A 387 -8.05 -42.34 -5.12
N VAL A 388 -8.81 -41.24 -4.95
CA VAL A 388 -9.24 -40.79 -3.60
C VAL A 388 -10.71 -40.37 -3.48
N LEU A 389 -11.38 -39.92 -4.55
CA LEU A 389 -12.73 -39.33 -4.45
C LEU A 389 -13.74 -40.06 -5.34
N ASP A 390 -14.99 -40.18 -4.86
CA ASP A 390 -16.08 -40.71 -5.70
C ASP A 390 -16.51 -39.70 -6.77
N ASN A 391 -17.16 -40.18 -7.84
CA ASN A 391 -17.60 -39.36 -8.96
C ASN A 391 -18.53 -38.19 -8.57
N THR A 392 -19.24 -38.31 -7.44
CA THR A 392 -20.15 -37.27 -6.94
C THR A 392 -19.35 -36.12 -6.32
N THR A 393 -18.36 -36.46 -5.52
CA THR A 393 -17.47 -35.51 -4.83
C THR A 393 -16.65 -34.73 -5.84
N THR A 394 -16.11 -35.39 -6.86
CA THR A 394 -15.40 -34.75 -7.97
C THR A 394 -16.26 -33.73 -8.71
N LYS A 395 -17.52 -34.08 -9.04
CA LYS A 395 -18.45 -33.16 -9.69
C LYS A 395 -18.79 -31.95 -8.82
N SER A 396 -18.98 -32.17 -7.52
CA SER A 396 -19.23 -31.09 -6.57
C SER A 396 -18.05 -30.11 -6.48
N ILE A 397 -16.82 -30.61 -6.40
CA ILE A 397 -15.62 -29.77 -6.40
C ILE A 397 -15.51 -28.99 -7.71
N ALA A 398 -15.68 -29.65 -8.86
CA ALA A 398 -15.63 -28.99 -10.16
C ALA A 398 -16.63 -27.82 -10.27
N GLN A 399 -17.88 -28.03 -9.83
CA GLN A 399 -18.89 -26.96 -9.77
C GLN A 399 -18.49 -25.81 -8.86
N ARG A 400 -17.87 -26.09 -7.70
CA ARG A 400 -17.40 -25.03 -6.78
C ARG A 400 -16.19 -24.29 -7.36
N VAL A 401 -15.30 -24.97 -8.07
CA VAL A 401 -14.17 -24.37 -8.81
C VAL A 401 -14.69 -23.45 -9.92
N GLU A 402 -15.67 -23.88 -10.71
CA GLU A 402 -16.35 -23.01 -11.70
C GLU A 402 -16.97 -21.77 -11.04
N ASN A 403 -17.60 -21.95 -9.88
CA ASN A 403 -18.15 -20.85 -9.10
C ASN A 403 -17.06 -19.85 -8.64
N LEU A 404 -15.91 -20.35 -8.17
CA LEU A 404 -14.76 -19.50 -7.82
C LEU A 404 -14.22 -18.71 -9.02
N VAL A 405 -14.06 -19.35 -10.19
CA VAL A 405 -13.64 -18.65 -11.42
C VAL A 405 -14.63 -17.56 -11.78
N SER A 406 -15.94 -17.84 -11.69
CA SER A 406 -16.99 -16.85 -11.94
C SER A 406 -16.94 -15.68 -10.96
N ARG A 407 -16.75 -15.94 -9.66
CA ARG A 407 -16.59 -14.90 -8.62
C ARG A 407 -15.35 -14.05 -8.84
N LEU A 408 -14.23 -14.66 -9.21
CA LEU A 408 -13.00 -13.96 -9.55
C LEU A 408 -13.20 -13.07 -10.79
N GLY A 409 -13.87 -13.58 -11.82
CA GLY A 409 -14.25 -12.80 -13.01
C GLY A 409 -15.13 -11.61 -12.69
N ALA A 410 -16.12 -11.78 -11.80
CA ALA A 410 -16.99 -10.69 -11.35
C ALA A 410 -16.20 -9.60 -10.58
N ASN A 411 -15.26 -9.99 -9.72
CA ASN A 411 -14.38 -9.06 -9.02
C ASN A 411 -13.46 -8.31 -9.99
N ALA A 412 -12.82 -9.02 -10.92
CA ALA A 412 -11.97 -8.42 -11.93
C ALA A 412 -12.75 -7.42 -12.80
N LEU A 413 -13.99 -7.74 -13.19
CA LEU A 413 -14.84 -6.84 -13.96
C LEU A 413 -15.11 -5.51 -13.26
N LEU A 414 -15.34 -5.55 -11.94
CA LEU A 414 -15.55 -4.34 -11.14
C LEU A 414 -14.30 -3.47 -11.09
N ALA A 415 -13.12 -4.08 -11.00
CA ALA A 415 -11.85 -3.39 -10.88
C ALA A 415 -11.34 -2.76 -12.19
N MET A 416 -11.82 -3.22 -13.35
CA MET A 416 -11.32 -2.79 -14.66
C MET A 416 -11.86 -1.43 -15.12
N PRO A 417 -11.07 -0.55 -15.75
CA PRO A 417 -11.62 0.60 -16.46
C PRO A 417 -12.57 0.19 -17.60
N VAL A 418 -13.60 0.99 -17.87
CA VAL A 418 -14.52 0.71 -18.98
C VAL A 418 -13.78 0.82 -20.31
N GLY A 419 -14.06 -0.10 -21.24
CA GLY A 419 -13.42 -0.19 -22.55
C GLY A 419 -12.14 -1.02 -22.58
N THR A 420 -11.77 -1.66 -21.45
CA THR A 420 -10.58 -2.52 -21.37
C THR A 420 -10.94 -4.00 -21.40
N ASN A 421 -9.99 -4.80 -21.87
CA ASN A 421 -10.00 -6.26 -21.76
C ASN A 421 -8.89 -6.69 -20.82
N TYR A 422 -9.16 -7.78 -20.09
CA TYR A 422 -8.22 -8.33 -19.12
C TYR A 422 -8.20 -9.84 -19.27
N SER A 423 -7.01 -10.42 -19.30
CA SER A 423 -6.83 -11.86 -19.44
C SER A 423 -5.83 -12.32 -18.40
N LEU A 424 -6.27 -13.18 -17.50
CA LEU A 424 -5.41 -13.92 -16.59
C LEU A 424 -5.31 -15.36 -17.06
N SER A 425 -4.12 -15.95 -16.93
CA SER A 425 -3.93 -17.37 -17.17
C SER A 425 -3.06 -17.96 -16.07
N ALA A 426 -3.45 -19.12 -15.57
CA ALA A 426 -2.64 -19.92 -14.67
C ALA A 426 -2.53 -21.35 -15.22
N VAL A 427 -1.33 -21.90 -15.14
CA VAL A 427 -1.00 -23.27 -15.57
C VAL A 427 -0.74 -24.08 -14.31
N GLY A 428 -1.39 -25.24 -14.20
CA GLY A 428 -1.19 -26.20 -13.13
C GLY A 428 -0.21 -27.31 -13.52
N ASP A 429 0.10 -28.16 -12.54
CA ASP A 429 1.14 -29.21 -12.63
C ASP A 429 0.87 -30.28 -13.72
N ALA A 430 -0.36 -30.37 -14.22
CA ALA A 430 -0.79 -31.33 -15.25
C ALA A 430 -1.06 -30.69 -16.64
N ASN A 431 -0.45 -29.55 -16.95
CA ASN A 431 -0.77 -28.72 -18.14
C ASN A 431 -2.23 -28.22 -18.18
N SER A 432 -2.99 -28.39 -17.10
CA SER A 432 -4.32 -27.80 -16.95
C SER A 432 -4.18 -26.28 -16.89
N THR A 433 -4.68 -25.59 -17.90
CA THR A 433 -4.64 -24.13 -17.95
C THR A 433 -6.04 -23.58 -17.75
N ILE A 434 -6.24 -22.76 -16.72
CA ILE A 434 -7.44 -21.92 -16.62
C ILE A 434 -7.07 -20.54 -17.14
N THR A 435 -7.83 -20.07 -18.13
CA THR A 435 -7.73 -18.70 -18.64
C THR A 435 -9.01 -17.97 -18.30
N LEU A 436 -8.91 -16.91 -17.51
CA LEU A 436 -10.00 -16.00 -17.21
C LEU A 436 -9.89 -14.80 -18.15
N ARG A 437 -10.89 -14.60 -19.01
CA ARG A 437 -11.01 -13.41 -19.86
C ARG A 437 -12.19 -12.59 -19.40
N VAL A 438 -11.95 -11.32 -19.11
CA VAL A 438 -12.97 -10.37 -18.68
C VAL A 438 -12.96 -9.20 -19.64
N TYR A 439 -14.16 -8.79 -20.05
CA TYR A 439 -14.36 -7.67 -20.97
C TYR A 439 -15.32 -6.68 -20.31
N ARG A 440 -14.90 -5.42 -20.17
CA ARG A 440 -15.76 -4.35 -19.67
C ARG A 440 -16.08 -3.39 -20.81
N PHE A 441 -17.31 -3.40 -21.29
CA PHE A 441 -17.79 -2.51 -22.34
C PHE A 441 -18.59 -1.35 -21.77
N THR A 442 -18.64 -0.20 -22.46
CA THR A 442 -19.69 0.78 -22.17
C THR A 442 -21.03 0.25 -22.70
N LEU A 443 -22.13 0.67 -22.07
CA LEU A 443 -23.48 0.40 -22.58
C LEU A 443 -23.64 0.89 -24.03
N GLN A 444 -23.05 2.05 -24.35
CA GLN A 444 -23.06 2.62 -25.69
C GLN A 444 -22.29 1.77 -26.71
N ASP A 445 -21.12 1.24 -26.32
CA ASP A 445 -20.32 0.37 -27.18
C ASP A 445 -20.99 -0.99 -27.39
N SER A 446 -21.60 -1.56 -26.34
CA SER A 446 -22.37 -2.79 -26.44
C SER A 446 -23.64 -2.62 -27.28
N ALA A 447 -24.32 -1.48 -27.17
CA ALA A 447 -25.49 -1.14 -27.98
C ALA A 447 -25.14 -0.88 -29.46
N ALA A 448 -23.95 -0.32 -29.73
CA ALA A 448 -23.51 -0.01 -31.09
C ALA A 448 -22.92 -1.23 -31.82
N ASN A 449 -22.19 -2.09 -31.12
CA ASN A 449 -21.37 -3.14 -31.74
C ASN A 449 -21.84 -4.57 -31.39
N GLY A 450 -22.78 -4.71 -30.47
CA GLY A 450 -23.10 -6.00 -29.85
C GLY A 450 -22.00 -6.47 -28.88
N ILE A 451 -22.24 -7.61 -28.24
CA ILE A 451 -21.29 -8.27 -27.35
C ILE A 451 -20.90 -9.60 -28.00
N THR A 452 -19.62 -9.78 -28.31
CA THR A 452 -19.10 -11.07 -28.81
C THR A 452 -18.13 -11.65 -27.79
N VAL A 453 -18.46 -12.80 -27.20
CA VAL A 453 -17.61 -13.52 -26.25
C VAL A 453 -17.59 -14.99 -26.62
N ASP A 454 -16.41 -15.53 -26.89
CA ASP A 454 -16.17 -16.96 -27.19
C ASP A 454 -17.13 -17.57 -28.23
N GLY A 455 -17.44 -16.81 -29.28
CA GLY A 455 -18.30 -17.23 -30.39
C GLY A 455 -19.80 -17.02 -30.16
N ILE A 456 -20.22 -16.56 -28.98
CA ILE A 456 -21.58 -16.10 -28.72
C ILE A 456 -21.65 -14.61 -29.08
N GLN A 457 -22.52 -14.27 -30.03
CA GLN A 457 -22.78 -12.90 -30.46
C GLN A 457 -24.16 -12.46 -29.97
N VAL A 458 -24.19 -11.50 -29.07
CA VAL A 458 -25.40 -10.74 -28.71
C VAL A 458 -25.42 -9.49 -29.58
N PRO A 459 -26.37 -9.33 -30.51
CA PRO A 459 -26.43 -8.14 -31.35
C PRO A 459 -26.82 -6.90 -30.52
N GLY A 460 -26.34 -5.72 -30.93
CA GLY A 460 -26.43 -4.50 -30.12
C GLY A 460 -27.86 -4.00 -29.88
N ASP A 461 -28.79 -4.32 -30.78
CA ASP A 461 -30.23 -4.08 -30.63
C ASP A 461 -30.86 -4.89 -29.49
N ALA A 462 -30.36 -6.10 -29.22
CA ALA A 462 -30.77 -6.89 -28.06
C ALA A 462 -30.28 -6.28 -26.74
N VAL A 463 -29.13 -5.58 -26.74
CA VAL A 463 -28.59 -4.89 -25.57
C VAL A 463 -29.37 -3.61 -25.25
N GLN A 464 -29.80 -2.86 -26.27
CA GLN A 464 -30.62 -1.64 -26.10
C GLN A 464 -31.96 -1.92 -25.39
N ASN A 465 -32.53 -3.12 -25.58
CA ASN A 465 -33.80 -3.48 -24.94
C ASN A 465 -33.70 -3.76 -23.43
N PHE A 466 -32.49 -3.87 -22.85
CA PHE A 466 -32.32 -4.00 -21.40
C PHE A 466 -32.49 -2.66 -20.66
N GLU A 467 -32.26 -1.50 -21.31
CA GLU A 467 -32.57 -0.16 -20.72
C GLU A 467 -34.07 0.00 -20.41
N ALA A 468 -34.95 -0.68 -21.16
CA ALA A 468 -36.38 -0.60 -20.96
C ALA A 468 -36.89 -1.41 -19.75
N ALA A 469 -36.09 -2.34 -19.24
CA ALA A 469 -36.47 -3.19 -18.10
C ALA A 469 -36.09 -2.56 -16.75
N ASP A 470 -34.98 -1.82 -16.65
CA ASP A 470 -34.54 -1.18 -15.39
C ASP A 470 -35.35 0.09 -15.00
N GLN A 471 -36.25 0.57 -15.86
CA GLN A 471 -37.26 1.57 -15.47
C GLN A 471 -38.55 0.95 -14.91
N VAL A 472 -38.66 -0.37 -14.84
CA VAL A 472 -39.85 -1.06 -14.32
C VAL A 472 -39.44 -2.17 -13.36
N ASN A 473 -39.45 -1.84 -12.07
CA ASN A 473 -39.33 -2.67 -10.86
C ASN A 473 -37.95 -2.67 -10.19
N GLY A 474 -37.85 -1.85 -9.13
CA GLY A 474 -36.88 -2.07 -8.07
C GLY A 474 -37.17 -3.38 -7.33
N PHE A 475 -36.10 -4.11 -7.05
CA PHE A 475 -35.99 -5.07 -5.96
C PHE A 475 -34.79 -4.69 -5.10
#